data_AF-A0AAD5QT28-F1
#
_entry.id   AF-A0AAD5QT28-F1
#
_cell.length_a   1.000
_cell.length_b   1.000
_cell.length_c   1.000
_cell.angle_alpha   90.00
_cell.angle_beta   90.00
_cell.angle_gamma   90.00
#
_symmetry.space_group_name_H-M   'P 1'
#
loop_
_entity.id
_entity.type
_entity.pdbx_description
1 polymer ?
#
loop_
_entity_poly.entity_id
_entity_poly.type
_entity_poly.pdbx_seq_one_letter_code
_entity_poly.pdbx_strand_id
1 'polypeptide(L)' 'MWGEQLGQLLLVTLLLNTEAVTGFWLVKDIYDFENVGLTRSDEGVKYLECADCEYGPIGFLDAESKLHYVSNARVSSS' A
#
# COMPACT_ATOMS: atom_id res chain seq x y z
N MET A 1 24.65 21.39 14.38
CA MET A 1 24.38 20.91 13.00
C MET A 1 23.50 19.67 12.92
N TRP A 2 23.37 18.82 13.95
CA TRP A 2 22.49 17.63 13.88
C TRP A 2 21.01 17.87 14.28
N GLY A 3 20.72 18.98 14.99
CA GLY A 3 19.38 19.27 15.51
C GLY A 3 18.36 19.68 14.45
N GLU A 4 18.77 20.42 13.43
CA GLU A 4 17.87 20.89 12.36
C GLU A 4 17.48 19.76 11.40
N GLN A 5 18.41 18.83 11.15
CA GLN A 5 18.17 17.67 10.29
C GLN A 5 17.19 16.67 10.91
N LEU A 6 17.25 16.47 12.24
CA LEU A 6 16.27 15.65 12.96
C LEU A 6 14.89 16.33 13.02
N GLY A 7 14.86 17.65 13.17
CA GLY A 7 13.60 18.43 13.12
C GLY A 7 12.92 18.34 11.76
N GLN A 8 13.68 18.40 10.67
CA GLN A 8 13.15 18.26 9.32
C GLN A 8 12.73 16.82 8.99
N LEU A 9 13.46 15.80 9.47
CA LEU A 9 13.03 14.39 9.35
C LEU A 9 11.71 14.14 10.09
N LEU A 10 11.59 14.64 11.32
CA LEU A 10 10.38 14.49 12.13
C LEU A 10 9.17 15.19 11.50
N LEU A 11 9.36 16.38 10.91
CA LEU A 11 8.32 17.08 10.17
C LEU A 11 7.88 16.31 8.92
N VAL A 12 8.82 15.71 8.18
CA VAL A 12 8.51 14.90 6.98
C VAL A 12 7.73 13.63 7.35
N THR A 13 8.09 12.95 8.44
CA THR A 13 7.32 11.79 8.92
C THR A 13 5.93 12.19 9.44
N LEU A 14 5.78 13.36 10.08
CA LEU A 14 4.48 13.87 10.52
C LEU A 14 3.57 14.31 9.36
N LEU A 15 4.15 14.66 8.20
CA LEU A 15 3.40 15.01 6.98
C LEU A 15 3.04 13.78 6.14
N LEU A 16 3.81 12.70 6.25
CA LEU A 16 3.54 11.42 5.60
C LEU A 16 2.71 10.54 6.54
N ASN A 17 1.39 10.56 6.38
CA ASN A 17 0.45 9.71 7.13
C ASN A 17 0.58 8.24 6.70
N THR A 18 1.71 7.64 7.07
CA THR A 18 2.14 6.28 6.74
C THR A 18 2.17 5.44 8.01
N GLU A 19 1.86 4.16 7.87
CA GLU A 19 1.94 3.20 8.97
C GLU A 19 2.75 1.98 8.54
N ALA A 20 3.46 1.38 9.50
CA ALA A 20 4.10 0.10 9.29
C ALA A 20 3.06 -1.01 9.49
N VAL A 21 2.81 -1.78 8.44
CA VAL A 21 1.87 -2.90 8.47
C VAL A 21 2.63 -4.21 8.20
N THR A 22 2.28 -5.25 8.94
CA THR A 22 2.87 -6.58 8.82
C THR A 22 1.78 -7.61 8.55
N GLY A 23 2.15 -8.69 7.85
CA GLY A 23 1.22 -9.78 7.51
C GLY A 23 0.50 -9.50 6.20
N PHE A 24 0.95 -10.19 5.16
CA PHE A 24 0.41 -10.04 3.81
C PHE A 24 0.04 -11.40 3.22
N TRP A 25 -1.07 -11.41 2.49
CA TRP A 25 -1.41 -12.49 1.58
C TRP A 25 -0.77 -12.21 0.24
N LEU A 26 -0.08 -13.21 -0.30
CA LEU A 26 0.56 -13.14 -1.59
C LEU A 26 -0.38 -13.71 -2.66
N VAL A 27 -0.70 -12.92 -3.68
CA VAL A 27 -1.48 -13.34 -4.83
C VAL A 27 -0.65 -13.11 -6.10
N LYS A 28 -0.58 -14.14 -6.94
CA LYS A 28 0.32 -14.15 -8.10
C LYS A 28 -0.32 -13.49 -9.30
N ASP A 29 -1.58 -13.83 -9.58
CA ASP A 29 -2.30 -13.31 -10.73
C ASP A 29 -3.39 -12.33 -10.28
N ILE A 30 -3.55 -11.24 -11.03
CA ILE A 30 -4.62 -10.27 -10.77
C ILE A 30 -6.00 -10.88 -11.06
N TYR A 31 -6.08 -11.88 -11.94
CA TYR A 31 -7.33 -12.57 -12.25
C TYR A 31 -7.82 -13.49 -11.10
N ASP A 32 -6.99 -13.73 -10.08
CA ASP A 32 -7.40 -14.46 -8.87
C ASP A 32 -8.21 -13.57 -7.90
N PHE A 33 -8.31 -12.26 -8.17
CA PHE A 33 -9.14 -11.35 -7.40
C PHE A 33 -10.54 -11.21 -8.01
N GLU A 34 -11.57 -11.24 -7.16
CA GLU A 34 -12.95 -10.98 -7.59
C GLU A 34 -13.25 -9.48 -7.72
N ASN A 35 -12.87 -8.66 -6.71
CA ASN A 35 -13.28 -7.25 -6.59
C ASN A 35 -12.11 -6.32 -6.20
N VAL A 36 -10.95 -6.44 -6.85
CA VAL A 36 -9.77 -5.60 -6.58
C VAL A 36 -9.38 -4.78 -7.80
N GLY A 37 -9.18 -3.47 -7.59
CA GLY A 37 -8.62 -2.53 -8.55
C GLY A 37 -7.16 -2.20 -8.26
N LEU A 38 -6.47 -1.66 -9.26
CA LEU A 38 -5.13 -1.08 -9.12
C LEU A 38 -5.23 0.43 -9.26
N THR A 39 -4.64 1.17 -8.31
CA THR A 39 -4.57 2.61 -8.40
C THR A 39 -3.78 3.05 -9.64
N ARG A 40 -4.21 4.17 -10.23
CA ARG A 40 -3.42 4.84 -11.25
C ARG A 40 -2.33 5.65 -10.55
N SER A 41 -1.08 5.22 -10.72
CA SER A 41 0.08 5.91 -10.17
C SER A 41 1.02 6.31 -11.29
N ASP A 42 1.26 7.62 -11.41
CA ASP A 42 2.26 8.19 -12.31
C ASP A 42 3.67 8.10 -11.68
N GLU A 43 3.77 7.77 -10.39
CA GLU A 43 5.02 7.76 -9.58
C GLU A 43 5.54 6.35 -9.24
N GLY A 44 5.03 5.31 -9.91
CA GLY A 44 5.68 3.99 -9.99
C GLY A 44 5.23 2.92 -9.00
N VAL A 45 4.57 3.28 -7.89
CA VAL A 45 3.96 2.29 -6.97
C VAL A 45 2.47 2.19 -7.24
N LYS A 46 1.99 0.99 -7.60
CA LYS A 46 0.55 0.71 -7.74
C LYS A 46 0.02 0.09 -6.46
N TYR A 47 -1.04 0.66 -5.92
CA TYR A 47 -1.72 0.15 -4.75
C TYR A 47 -2.96 -0.66 -5.15
N LEU A 48 -3.35 -1.59 -4.30
CA LEU A 48 -4.61 -2.31 -4.43
C LEU A 48 -5.71 -1.52 -3.72
N GLU A 49 -6.86 -1.39 -4.37
CA GLU A 49 -8.05 -0.75 -3.82
C GLU A 49 -9.27 -1.65 -4.06
N CYS A 50 -10.33 -1.44 -3.29
CA CYS A 50 -11.60 -2.11 -3.54
C CYS A 50 -12.23 -1.60 -4.84
N ALA A 51 -12.59 -2.49 -5.75
CA ALA A 51 -13.18 -2.11 -7.03
C ALA A 51 -14.59 -1.49 -6.91
N ASP A 52 -15.34 -1.81 -5.85
CA ASP A 52 -16.72 -1.34 -5.68
C ASP A 52 -16.81 0.01 -4.98
N CYS A 53 -15.94 0.26 -4.00
CA CYS A 53 -16.01 1.46 -3.14
C CYS A 53 -14.78 2.35 -3.21
N GLU A 54 -13.77 1.99 -4.01
CA GLU A 54 -12.51 2.72 -4.20
C GLU A 54 -11.76 2.98 -2.88
N TYR A 55 -12.10 2.24 -1.81
CA TYR A 55 -11.43 2.35 -0.53
C TYR A 55 -10.09 1.60 -0.59
N GLY A 56 -9.02 2.31 -0.21
CA GLY A 56 -7.68 1.79 -0.22
C GLY A 56 -6.69 2.71 0.52
N PRO A 57 -5.41 2.33 0.58
CA PRO A 57 -4.84 1.11 0.01
C PRO A 57 -5.11 -0.13 0.89
N ILE A 58 -5.57 -1.22 0.27
CA ILE A 58 -5.70 -2.55 0.93
C ILE A 58 -4.44 -3.41 0.75
N GLY A 59 -3.55 -2.98 -0.13
CA GLY A 59 -2.32 -3.70 -0.48
C GLY A 59 -1.52 -2.96 -1.54
N PHE A 60 -0.50 -3.62 -2.10
CA PHE A 60 0.34 -3.06 -3.15
C PHE A 60 0.80 -4.12 -4.15
N LEU A 61 1.11 -3.67 -5.36
CA LEU A 61 1.78 -4.45 -6.39
C LEU A 61 3.28 -4.18 -6.32
N ASP A 62 4.08 -5.23 -6.14
CA ASP A 62 5.52 -5.11 -6.31
C ASP A 62 5.86 -4.95 -7.80
N ALA A 63 6.54 -3.85 -8.12
CA ALA A 63 6.89 -3.51 -9.48
C ALA A 63 7.92 -4.47 -10.09
N GLU A 64 8.77 -5.09 -9.27
CA GLU A 64 9.82 -6.00 -9.73
C GLU A 64 9.27 -7.41 -9.94
N SER A 65 8.73 -8.03 -8.90
CA SER A 65 8.22 -9.42 -8.98
C SER A 65 6.85 -9.53 -9.66
N LYS A 66 6.13 -8.41 -9.86
CA LYS A 66 4.74 -8.36 -10.32
C LYS A 66 3.76 -9.13 -9.43
N LEU A 67 4.13 -9.31 -8.16
CA LEU A 67 3.31 -9.98 -7.16
C LEU A 67 2.43 -8.98 -6.40
N HIS A 68 1.23 -9.44 -6.06
CA HIS A 68 0.23 -8.64 -5.36
C HIS A 68 0.24 -9.01 -3.88
N TYR A 69 0.44 -8.02 -3.01
CA TYR A 69 0.47 -8.20 -1.56
C TYR A 69 -0.75 -7.53 -0.92
N VAL A 70 -1.63 -8.32 -0.32
CA VAL A 70 -2.84 -7.85 0.36
C VAL A 70 -2.62 -7.82 1.85
N SER A 71 -2.84 -6.67 2.49
CA SER A 71 -2.64 -6.53 3.93
C SER A 71 -3.76 -7.17 4.72
N ASN A 72 -3.41 -8.10 5.62
CA ASN A 72 -4.39 -8.74 6.50
C ASN A 72 -5.03 -7.76 7.49
N ALA A 73 -4.40 -6.61 7.75
CA ALA A 73 -4.94 -5.57 8.62
C ALA A 73 -6.01 -4.70 7.91
N ARG A 74 -6.08 -4.77 6.58
CA ARG A 74 -6.95 -3.91 5.75
C ARG A 74 -8.14 -4.65 5.15
N VAL A 75 -8.21 -5.97 5.32
CA VAL A 75 -9.31 -6.81 4.85
C VAL A 75 -9.81 -7.68 6.00
N SER A 76 -11.12 -7.83 6.12
CA SER A 76 -11.73 -8.70 7.13
C SER A 76 -12.19 -10.01 6.50
N SER A 77 -11.74 -11.16 7.03
CA SER A 77 -12.36 -12.44 6.74
C SER A 77 -13.67 -12.55 7.54
N SER A 78 -14.82 -12.52 6.85
CA SER A 78 -16.13 -12.85 7.44
C SER A 78 -16.29 -14.34 7.62
#